data_AF-A0A7C4VNE1-F1
#
_entry.id   AF-A0A7C4VNE1-F1
#
_cell.length_a   1.000
_cell.length_b   1.000
_cell.length_c   1.000
_cell.angle_alpha   90.00
_cell.angle_beta   90.00
_cell.angle_gamma   90.00
#
_symmetry.space_group_name_H-M   'P 1'
#
loop_
_entity.id
_entity.type
_entity.pdbx_description
1 polymer ?
#
loop_
_entity_poly.entity_id
_entity_poly.type
_entity_poly.pdbx_seq_one_letter_code
_entity_poly.pdbx_strand_id
1 'polypeptide(L)' 'MQSLTYVFPLYCALVDRGFRVEVGHPKKTCYIAKARIKRDCVNSKAIAELLRLDALPQIYIPPP' A
#
# COMPACT_ATOMS: atom_id res chain seq x y z
N MET A 1 11.36 -7.92 10.82
CA MET A 1 10.19 -7.01 10.82
C MET A 1 10.71 -5.58 11.03
N GLN A 2 11.17 -4.90 9.98
CA GLN A 2 11.85 -3.59 10.10
C GLN A 2 11.40 -2.55 9.04
N SER A 3 10.39 -2.89 8.22
CA SER A 3 10.03 -2.05 7.06
C SER A 3 9.05 -0.93 7.36
N LEU A 4 8.36 -0.96 8.50
CA LEU A 4 7.31 0.02 8.80
C LEU A 4 7.84 1.29 9.47
N THR A 5 9.04 1.26 10.08
CA THR A 5 9.58 2.36 10.91
C THR A 5 9.65 3.69 10.18
N TYR A 6 9.94 3.70 8.88
CA TYR A 6 10.02 4.94 8.09
C TYR A 6 8.64 5.48 7.68
N VAL A 7 7.66 4.59 7.47
CA VAL A 7 6.33 4.96 6.93
C VAL A 7 5.30 5.12 8.06
N PHE A 8 5.58 4.59 9.25
CA PHE A 8 4.67 4.63 10.40
C PHE A 8 4.30 6.05 10.83
N PRO A 9 5.22 7.04 10.92
CA PRO A 9 4.85 8.41 11.25
C PRO A 9 3.90 9.04 10.21
N LEU A 10 4.08 8.71 8.94
CA LEU A 10 3.21 9.17 7.86
C LEU A 10 1.83 8.49 7.93
N TYR A 11 1.79 7.19 8.24
CA TYR A 11 0.56 6.45 8.46
C TYR A 11 -0.27 7.10 9.58
N CYS A 12 0.33 7.35 10.75
CA CYS A 12 -0.35 8.00 11.87
C CYS A 12 -0.87 9.39 11.47
N ALA A 13 -0.06 10.24 10.83
CA ALA A 13 -0.48 11.57 10.40
C ALA A 13 -1.65 11.57 9.40
N LEU A 14 -1.77 10.53 8.57
CA LEU A 14 -2.87 10.38 7.62
C LEU A 14 -4.13 9.83 8.30
N VAL A 15 -3.97 8.88 9.23
CA VAL A 15 -5.07 8.31 10.02
C VAL A 15 -5.68 9.38 10.94
N ASP A 16 -4.84 10.20 11.60
CA ASP A 16 -5.27 11.32 12.46
C ASP A 16 -6.07 12.37 11.69
N ARG A 17 -5.81 12.51 10.39
CA ARG A 17 -6.58 13.39 9.49
C ARG A 17 -7.89 12.77 8.99
N GLY A 18 -8.20 11.53 9.38
CA GLY A 18 -9.42 10.82 9.00
C GLY A 18 -9.35 10.14 7.63
N PHE A 19 -8.17 9.97 7.04
CA PHE A 19 -8.05 9.23 5.79
C PHE A 19 -8.08 7.73 6.03
N ARG A 20 -8.77 6.99 5.14
CA ARG A 20 -8.68 5.53 5.10
C ARG A 20 -7.35 5.16 4.44
N VAL A 21 -6.40 4.69 5.24
CA VAL A 21 -5.06 4.32 4.77
C VAL A 21 -4.93 2.81 4.77
N GLU A 22 -4.59 2.25 3.63
CA GLU A 22 -4.23 0.83 3.51
C GLU A 22 -2.78 0.69 3.08
N VAL A 23 -2.03 -0.16 3.78
CA VAL A 23 -0.61 -0.36 3.53
C VAL A 23 -0.37 -1.77 3.02
N GLY A 24 0.10 -1.87 1.79
CA GLY A 24 0.46 -3.15 1.17
C GLY A 24 1.93 -3.50 1.36
N HIS A 25 2.24 -4.80 1.32
CA HIS A 25 3.64 -5.25 1.40
C HIS A 25 4.41 -4.88 0.13
N PRO A 26 5.49 -4.06 0.22
CA PRO A 26 6.12 -3.46 -0.96
C PRO A 26 6.60 -4.52 -1.97
N LYS A 27 7.25 -5.61 -1.52
CA LYS A 27 7.65 -6.69 -2.43
C LYS A 27 6.46 -7.43 -3.05
N LYS A 28 5.48 -7.89 -2.26
CA LYS A 28 4.31 -8.64 -2.76
C LYS A 28 3.46 -7.78 -3.69
N THR A 29 3.21 -6.52 -3.33
CA THR A 29 2.55 -5.55 -4.20
C THR A 29 3.36 -5.33 -5.48
N CYS A 30 4.68 -5.20 -5.39
CA CYS A 30 5.54 -5.07 -6.56
C CYS A 30 5.53 -6.32 -7.45
N TYR A 31 5.41 -7.54 -6.92
CA TYR A 31 5.28 -8.76 -7.73
C TYR A 31 3.97 -8.79 -8.52
N ILE A 32 2.85 -8.49 -7.86
CA ILE A 32 1.52 -8.44 -8.50
C ILE A 32 1.47 -7.28 -9.51
N ALA A 33 2.04 -6.14 -9.13
CA ALA A 33 2.15 -4.95 -9.96
C ALA A 33 3.03 -5.22 -11.18
N LYS A 34 4.24 -5.77 -11.03
CA LYS A 34 5.18 -6.07 -12.13
C LYS A 34 4.60 -7.04 -13.17
N ALA A 35 3.72 -7.96 -12.76
CA ALA A 35 2.99 -8.81 -13.71
C ALA A 35 2.05 -8.02 -14.63
N ARG A 36 1.56 -6.84 -14.19
CA ARG A 36 0.65 -5.95 -14.97
C ARG A 36 1.31 -4.64 -15.43
N ILE A 37 2.45 -4.24 -14.89
CA ILE A 37 3.02 -2.89 -14.99
C ILE A 37 4.42 -2.95 -15.61
N LYS A 38 4.53 -2.39 -16.81
CA LYS A 38 5.81 -2.15 -17.52
C LYS A 38 6.24 -0.68 -17.50
N ARG A 39 5.46 0.24 -16.91
CA ARG A 39 5.74 1.70 -16.87
C ARG A 39 5.18 2.35 -15.60
N ASP A 40 6.02 3.10 -14.89
CA ASP A 40 5.77 3.67 -13.56
C ASP A 40 4.56 4.61 -13.47
N CYS A 41 4.16 5.29 -14.55
CA CYS A 41 3.01 6.20 -14.55
C CYS A 41 1.65 5.49 -14.47
N VAL A 42 1.55 4.21 -14.88
CA VAL A 42 0.29 3.44 -14.84
C VAL A 42 0.05 2.83 -13.44
N ASN A 43 1.03 2.96 -12.54
CA ASN A 43 1.06 2.24 -11.27
C ASN A 43 -0.08 2.64 -10.31
N SER A 44 -0.45 3.92 -10.24
CA SER A 44 -1.51 4.38 -9.33
C SER A 44 -2.88 3.80 -9.69
N LYS A 45 -3.20 3.69 -10.98
CA LYS A 45 -4.47 3.12 -11.44
C LYS A 45 -4.54 1.62 -11.19
N ALA A 46 -3.46 0.90 -11.49
CA ALA A 46 -3.38 -0.54 -11.24
C ALA A 46 -3.44 -0.87 -9.74
N ILE A 47 -2.79 -0.08 -8.88
CA ILE A 47 -2.88 -0.24 -7.41
C ILE A 47 -4.31 0.06 -6.93
N ALA A 48 -4.98 1.09 -7.45
CA ALA A 48 -6.36 1.40 -7.11
C ALA A 48 -7.34 0.30 -7.57
N GLU A 49 -7.10 -0.32 -8.72
CA GLU A 49 -7.88 -1.48 -9.18
C GLU A 49 -7.63 -2.71 -8.29
N LEU A 50 -6.38 -2.96 -7.87
CA LEU A 50 -6.08 -4.04 -6.93
C LEU A 50 -6.73 -3.84 -5.57
N LEU A 51 -6.78 -2.59 -5.10
CA LEU A 51 -7.51 -2.20 -3.89
C LEU A 51 -9.00 -2.45 -4.02
N ARG A 52 -9.60 -2.08 -5.16
CA ARG A 52 -11.03 -2.33 -5.43
C ARG A 52 -11.39 -3.80 -5.51
N LEU A 53 -10.45 -4.65 -5.92
CA LEU A 53 -10.64 -6.09 -6.06
C LEU A 53 -10.26 -6.87 -4.78
N ASP A 54 -9.95 -6.17 -3.67
CA ASP A 54 -9.42 -6.75 -2.42
C ASP A 54 -8.21 -7.69 -2.64
N ALA A 55 -7.49 -7.50 -3.75
CA ALA A 55 -6.36 -8.33 -4.16
C ALA A 55 -5.02 -7.77 -3.67
N LEU A 56 -5.05 -6.70 -2.87
CA LEU A 56 -3.85 -6.11 -2.28
C LEU A 56 -3.38 -6.96 -1.10
N PRO A 57 -2.09 -7.36 -1.06
CA PRO A 57 -1.51 -8.00 0.10
C PRO A 57 -1.33 -6.96 1.20
N GLN A 58 -2.39 -6.70 1.95
CA GLN A 58 -2.42 -5.81 3.10
C GLN A 58 -1.47 -6.32 4.18
N ILE A 59 -0.79 -5.38 4.85
CA ILE A 59 -0.04 -5.64 6.07
C ILE A 59 -0.86 -5.12 7.25
N TYR A 60 -0.93 -5.92 8.32
CA TYR A 60 -1.46 -5.46 9.58
C TYR A 60 -0.58 -4.36 10.17
N ILE A 61 -1.15 -3.18 10.36
CA ILE A 61 -0.55 -2.10 11.14
C ILE A 61 -1.34 -2.02 12.45
N PRO A 62 -0.68 -2.08 13.62
CA PRO A 62 -1.38 -1.88 14.88
C PRO A 62 -2.00 -0.48 14.90
N PRO A 63 -3.24 -0.34 15.37
CA PRO A 63 -3.83 0.98 15.55
C PRO A 63 -2.94 1.82 16.50
N PRO A 64 -2.85 3.15 16.26
CA PRO A 64 -2.12 4.06 17.14
C PRO A 64 -2.75 4.14 18.53
#